data_AF-A0A1A2LZU6-F1
#
_entry.id   AF-A0A1A2LZU6-F1
#
_cell.length_a   1.000
_cell.length_b   1.000
_cell.length_c   1.000
_cell.angle_alpha   90.00
_cell.angle_beta   90.00
_cell.angle_gamma   90.00
#
_symmetry.space_group_name_H-M   'P 1'
#
loop_
_entity.id
_entity.type
_entity.pdbx_description
1 polymer ?
#
loop_
_entity_poly.entity_id
_entity_poly.type
_entity_poly.pdbx_seq_one_letter_code
_entity_poly.pdbx_strand_id
1 'polypeptide(L)'
;MSDQVAKPSRHHIWRLSLRTLSKSWDDSIFSESAQAGFWSALSLPPLLLGMLGSLAYVAPLFGPDTLTAIEKSIISAIRSFFSPSVVNEIIEPTIRDVTANARGEVVSVGFLISMWAGSSAISAYVDAVVEAHDQTPLRHPVRQRLFALFLYMVMLVFVVVAAPVLVVGPRKVSEHIPYDLANVLRYGYYPALILGLLVGVVILYRVALPEPLPTHRLIFGAVLATAVFLIATLGLRVYLRWITSTGYTYGALATPIAFLLFAFFGGFAVMLGAELNAAIQEEFPAPKTHAHRLRKWLEARVTVLKRPAASPPEPGPADSATLTAGPSRPT
;
A
#
# COMPACT_ATOMS: atom_id res chain seq x y z
N MET A 1 -0.19 -6.61 39.77
CA MET A 1 -0.89 -7.63 38.96
C MET A 1 0.01 -7.97 37.81
N SER A 2 0.52 -9.20 37.77
CA SER A 2 1.47 -9.67 36.76
C SER A 2 0.78 -9.80 35.41
N ASP A 3 1.18 -8.97 34.45
CA ASP A 3 0.81 -9.08 33.04
C ASP A 3 1.39 -10.36 32.44
N GLN A 4 0.73 -11.50 32.69
CA GLN A 4 0.99 -12.71 31.93
C GLN A 4 0.43 -12.53 30.53
N VAL A 5 1.30 -12.14 29.59
CA VAL A 5 1.03 -12.23 28.15
C VAL A 5 0.77 -13.72 27.85
N ALA A 6 -0.51 -14.09 27.73
CA ALA A 6 -0.90 -15.47 27.45
C ALA A 6 -0.19 -15.94 26.17
N LYS A 7 0.55 -17.05 26.26
CA LYS A 7 1.22 -17.63 25.09
C LYS A 7 0.14 -18.07 24.08
N PRO A 8 0.30 -17.75 22.78
CA PRO A 8 -0.69 -18.12 21.78
C PRO A 8 -0.80 -19.65 21.72
N SER A 9 -1.99 -20.16 22.04
CA SER A 9 -2.30 -21.58 21.90
C SER A 9 -2.65 -21.90 20.45
N ARG A 10 -2.53 -23.19 20.03
CA ARG A 10 -2.93 -23.63 18.68
C ARG A 10 -4.39 -23.25 18.35
N HIS A 11 -5.25 -23.22 19.36
CA HIS A 11 -6.63 -22.78 19.22
C HIS A 11 -6.75 -21.29 18.84
N HIS A 12 -5.89 -20.42 19.36
CA HIS A 12 -5.88 -19.00 18.98
C HIS A 12 -5.41 -18.81 17.54
N ILE A 13 -4.38 -19.54 17.11
CA ILE A 13 -3.88 -19.46 15.72
C ILE A 13 -4.98 -19.93 14.75
N TRP A 14 -5.61 -21.07 15.04
CA TRP A 14 -6.70 -21.59 14.21
C TRP A 14 -7.88 -20.63 14.12
N ARG A 15 -8.32 -20.08 15.27
CA ARG A 15 -9.39 -19.08 15.31
C ARG A 15 -9.03 -17.83 14.49
N LEU A 16 -7.80 -17.34 14.62
CA LEU A 16 -7.32 -16.17 13.91
C LEU A 16 -7.29 -16.41 12.39
N SER A 17 -6.80 -17.56 11.96
CA SER A 17 -6.82 -17.95 10.54
C SER A 17 -8.25 -18.05 10.00
N LEU A 18 -9.15 -18.73 10.71
CA LEU A 18 -10.56 -18.83 10.30
C LEU A 18 -11.24 -17.46 10.22
N ARG A 19 -10.99 -16.58 11.20
CA ARG A 19 -11.55 -15.22 11.22
C ARG A 19 -11.01 -14.38 10.06
N THR A 20 -9.70 -14.46 9.79
CA THR A 20 -9.07 -13.80 8.64
C THR A 20 -9.70 -14.25 7.33
N LEU A 21 -9.90 -15.56 7.16
CA LEU A 21 -10.53 -16.11 5.96
C LEU A 21 -12.00 -15.68 5.84
N SER A 22 -12.76 -15.65 6.94
CA SER A 22 -14.14 -15.19 6.95
C SER A 22 -14.23 -13.73 6.54
N LYS A 23 -13.48 -12.82 7.19
CA LYS A 23 -13.48 -11.39 6.83
C LYS A 23 -13.06 -11.19 5.37
N SER A 24 -11.99 -11.86 4.93
CA SER A 24 -11.56 -11.82 3.52
C SER A 24 -12.68 -12.20 2.55
N TRP A 25 -13.52 -13.17 2.92
CA TRP A 25 -14.65 -13.59 2.09
C TRP A 25 -15.77 -12.55 2.10
N ASP A 26 -16.11 -12.04 3.28
CA ASP A 26 -17.16 -11.04 3.49
C ASP A 26 -16.82 -9.72 2.77
N ASP A 27 -15.55 -9.31 2.80
CA ASP A 27 -15.01 -8.11 2.16
C ASP A 27 -14.65 -8.34 0.68
N SER A 28 -15.18 -9.42 0.08
CA SER A 28 -15.09 -9.68 -1.36
C SER A 28 -13.66 -9.64 -1.92
N ILE A 29 -12.68 -10.22 -1.19
CA ILE A 29 -11.23 -10.15 -1.52
C ILE A 29 -10.90 -10.41 -2.98
N PHE A 30 -11.61 -11.33 -3.65
CA PHE A 30 -11.42 -11.63 -5.06
C PHE A 30 -11.80 -10.46 -5.98
N SER A 31 -12.91 -9.77 -5.68
CA SER A 31 -13.37 -8.61 -6.43
C SER A 31 -12.40 -7.44 -6.28
N GLU A 32 -11.99 -7.13 -5.04
CA GLU A 32 -11.03 -6.05 -4.78
C GLU A 32 -9.66 -6.33 -5.42
N SER A 33 -9.19 -7.57 -5.31
CA SER A 33 -7.94 -8.03 -5.96
C SER A 33 -8.02 -7.88 -7.47
N ALA A 34 -9.16 -8.23 -8.07
CA ALA A 34 -9.40 -8.07 -9.50
C ALA A 34 -9.44 -6.59 -9.91
N GLN A 35 -10.05 -5.72 -9.10
CA GLN A 35 -10.05 -4.28 -9.33
C GLN A 35 -8.62 -3.71 -9.30
N ALA A 36 -7.82 -4.05 -8.29
CA ALA A 36 -6.41 -3.63 -8.21
C ALA A 36 -5.60 -4.13 -9.41
N GLY A 37 -5.82 -5.39 -9.82
CA GLY A 37 -5.17 -6.00 -10.97
C GLY A 37 -5.54 -5.30 -12.30
N PHE A 38 -6.83 -5.05 -12.51
CA PHE A 38 -7.35 -4.36 -13.69
C PHE A 38 -6.76 -2.94 -13.84
N TRP A 39 -6.82 -2.13 -12.77
CA TRP A 39 -6.29 -0.77 -12.80
C TRP A 39 -4.77 -0.74 -13.00
N SER A 40 -4.05 -1.70 -12.39
CA SER A 40 -2.61 -1.85 -12.59
C SER A 40 -2.29 -2.14 -14.05
N ALA A 41 -3.03 -3.06 -14.69
CA ALA A 41 -2.83 -3.44 -16.08
C ALA A 41 -3.16 -2.30 -17.04
N LEU A 42 -4.24 -1.57 -16.78
CA LEU A 42 -4.63 -0.42 -17.59
C LEU A 42 -3.61 0.73 -17.50
N SER A 43 -2.96 0.88 -16.35
CA SER A 43 -1.98 1.95 -16.12
C SER A 43 -0.64 1.73 -16.82
N LEU A 44 -0.20 0.47 -16.97
CA LEU A 44 1.19 0.16 -17.29
C LEU A 44 1.62 0.55 -18.72
N PRO A 45 0.90 0.16 -19.79
CA PRO A 45 1.32 0.53 -21.15
C PRO A 45 1.34 2.05 -21.38
N PRO A 46 0.29 2.82 -20.99
CA PRO A 46 0.31 4.27 -21.15
C PRO A 46 1.34 4.97 -20.24
N LEU A 47 1.70 4.37 -19.09
CA LEU A 47 2.77 4.86 -18.22
C LEU A 47 4.13 4.72 -18.88
N LEU A 48 4.40 3.54 -19.47
CA LEU A 48 5.64 3.29 -20.22
C LEU A 48 5.74 4.23 -21.43
N LEU A 49 4.65 4.39 -22.19
CA LEU A 49 4.53 5.37 -23.28
C LEU A 49 4.85 6.78 -22.83
N GLY A 50 4.18 7.23 -21.77
CA GLY A 50 4.37 8.56 -21.21
C GLY A 50 5.80 8.79 -20.75
N MET A 51 6.36 7.85 -20.00
CA MET A 51 7.72 7.94 -19.45
C MET A 51 8.78 7.91 -20.54
N LEU A 52 8.75 6.92 -21.44
CA LEU A 52 9.72 6.79 -22.53
C LEU A 52 9.58 7.90 -23.56
N GLY A 53 8.34 8.28 -23.91
CA GLY A 53 8.09 9.40 -24.80
C GLY A 53 8.62 10.72 -24.22
N SER A 54 8.38 10.99 -22.94
CA SER A 54 8.96 12.16 -22.25
C SER A 54 10.49 12.11 -22.25
N LEU A 55 11.04 10.91 -22.03
CA LEU A 55 12.48 10.68 -22.05
C LEU A 55 13.09 10.90 -23.44
N ALA A 56 12.39 10.58 -24.53
CA ALA A 56 12.87 10.84 -25.89
C ALA A 56 13.04 12.34 -26.19
N TYR A 57 12.25 13.21 -25.53
CA TYR A 57 12.42 14.66 -25.63
C TYR A 57 13.53 15.19 -24.70
N VAL A 58 13.70 14.59 -23.52
CA VAL A 58 14.62 15.06 -22.48
C VAL A 58 16.04 14.51 -22.64
N ALA A 59 16.20 13.24 -23.02
CA ALA A 59 17.48 12.54 -23.11
C ALA A 59 18.48 13.18 -24.09
N PRO A 60 18.08 13.68 -25.29
CA PRO A 60 19.02 14.35 -26.19
C PRO A 60 19.71 15.57 -25.59
N LEU A 61 19.08 16.23 -24.60
CA LEU A 61 19.67 17.36 -23.86
C LEU A 61 20.89 16.96 -23.03
N PHE A 62 21.04 15.67 -22.73
CA PHE A 62 22.14 15.11 -21.94
C PHE A 62 23.15 14.31 -22.78
N GLY A 63 22.95 14.24 -24.10
CA GLY A 63 23.83 13.57 -25.06
C GLY A 63 23.10 12.60 -26.00
N PRO A 64 23.63 12.34 -27.21
CA PRO A 64 22.94 11.56 -28.24
C PRO A 64 22.71 10.09 -27.87
N ASP A 65 23.58 9.49 -27.06
CA ASP A 65 23.49 8.09 -26.65
C ASP A 65 22.67 7.87 -25.36
N THR A 66 22.20 8.94 -24.72
CA THR A 66 21.55 8.88 -23.40
C THR A 66 20.28 8.05 -23.42
N LEU A 67 19.46 8.19 -24.48
CA LEU A 67 18.21 7.46 -24.61
C LEU A 67 18.47 5.94 -24.67
N THR A 68 19.39 5.51 -25.52
CA THR A 68 19.77 4.10 -25.66
C THR A 68 20.41 3.54 -24.39
N ALA A 69 21.20 4.35 -23.67
CA ALA A 69 21.77 3.97 -22.39
C ALA A 69 20.68 3.76 -21.32
N ILE A 70 19.65 4.62 -21.28
CA ILE A 70 18.53 4.49 -20.35
C ILE A 70 17.66 3.29 -20.72
N GLU A 71 17.32 3.07 -21.99
CA GLU A 71 16.56 1.88 -22.43
C GLU A 71 17.27 0.58 -22.04
N LYS A 72 18.57 0.47 -22.34
CA LYS A 72 19.39 -0.69 -21.93
C LYS A 72 19.42 -0.86 -20.42
N SER A 73 19.49 0.23 -19.67
CA SER A 73 19.48 0.22 -18.20
C SER A 73 18.12 -0.23 -17.65
N ILE A 74 17.01 0.25 -18.21
CA ILE A 74 15.65 -0.16 -17.86
C ILE A 74 15.46 -1.65 -18.13
N ILE A 75 15.81 -2.14 -19.33
CA ILE A 75 15.69 -3.56 -19.68
C ILE A 75 16.59 -4.40 -18.75
N SER A 76 17.84 -4.00 -18.52
CA SER A 76 18.75 -4.70 -17.60
C SER A 76 18.23 -4.71 -16.16
N ALA A 77 17.60 -3.62 -15.71
CA ALA A 77 16.97 -3.53 -14.39
C ALA A 77 15.84 -4.53 -14.27
N ILE A 78 14.92 -4.50 -15.23
CA ILE A 78 13.74 -5.35 -15.26
C ILE A 78 14.14 -6.84 -15.33
N ARG A 79 15.18 -7.21 -16.09
CA ARG A 79 15.74 -8.58 -16.10
C ARG A 79 16.25 -9.06 -14.74
N SER A 80 16.54 -8.14 -13.82
CA SER A 80 16.99 -8.45 -12.45
C SER A 80 15.84 -8.70 -11.47
N PHE A 81 14.62 -8.28 -11.81
CA PHE A 81 13.42 -8.43 -10.98
C PHE A 81 12.42 -9.45 -11.55
N PHE A 82 12.34 -9.56 -12.88
CA PHE A 82 11.40 -10.43 -13.59
C PHE A 82 12.11 -11.60 -14.26
N SER A 83 11.37 -12.68 -14.53
CA SER A 83 11.93 -13.82 -15.26
C SER A 83 12.29 -13.43 -16.71
N PRO A 84 13.28 -14.09 -17.33
CA PRO A 84 13.65 -13.82 -18.73
C PRO A 84 12.48 -13.90 -19.70
N SER A 85 11.53 -14.83 -19.48
CA SER A 85 10.31 -14.96 -20.27
C SER A 85 9.42 -13.72 -20.17
N VAL A 86 9.19 -13.20 -18.96
CA VAL A 86 8.41 -11.96 -18.76
C VAL A 86 9.09 -10.78 -19.45
N VAL A 87 10.42 -10.69 -19.39
CA VAL A 87 11.10 -9.55 -20.04
C VAL A 87 11.04 -9.65 -21.56
N ASN A 88 11.40 -10.80 -22.13
CA ASN A 88 11.55 -10.97 -23.58
C ASN A 88 10.19 -11.01 -24.31
N GLU A 89 9.15 -11.54 -23.68
CA GLU A 89 7.83 -11.74 -24.32
C GLU A 89 6.83 -10.63 -24.01
N ILE A 90 7.07 -9.84 -22.94
CA ILE A 90 6.16 -8.77 -22.50
C ILE A 90 6.81 -7.41 -22.62
N ILE A 91 7.89 -7.23 -21.85
CA ILE A 91 8.36 -5.88 -21.53
C ILE A 91 9.17 -5.29 -22.67
N GLU A 92 10.11 -6.05 -23.24
CA GLU A 92 10.96 -5.58 -24.33
C GLU A 92 10.17 -5.30 -25.62
N PRO A 93 9.24 -6.16 -26.08
CA PRO A 93 8.37 -5.84 -27.22
C PRO A 93 7.51 -4.59 -26.97
N THR A 94 6.93 -4.47 -25.77
CA THR A 94 6.11 -3.30 -25.40
C THR A 94 6.94 -2.03 -25.46
N ILE A 95 8.14 -2.01 -24.85
CA ILE A 95 9.05 -0.85 -24.89
C ILE A 95 9.40 -0.50 -26.34
N ARG A 96 9.74 -1.50 -27.16
CA ARG A 96 10.15 -1.29 -28.55
C ARG A 96 9.02 -0.73 -29.41
N ASP A 97 7.81 -1.28 -29.32
CA ASP A 97 6.64 -0.80 -30.06
C ASP A 97 6.27 0.63 -29.66
N VAL A 98 6.43 0.94 -28.38
CA VAL A 98 6.21 2.25 -27.78
C VAL A 98 7.22 3.28 -28.29
N THR A 99 8.53 2.97 -28.22
CA THR A 99 9.59 3.88 -28.70
C THR A 99 9.48 4.11 -30.21
N ALA A 100 9.18 3.06 -30.99
CA ALA A 100 9.13 3.16 -32.46
C ALA A 100 7.94 4.00 -32.98
N ASN A 101 6.84 4.08 -32.23
CA ASN A 101 5.59 4.71 -32.68
C ASN A 101 5.17 5.94 -31.86
N ALA A 102 6.06 6.47 -31.01
CA ALA A 102 5.73 7.56 -30.08
C ALA A 102 5.40 8.88 -30.81
N ARG A 103 4.11 9.19 -30.94
CA ARG A 103 3.62 10.54 -31.30
C ARG A 103 3.44 11.34 -30.01
N GLY A 104 3.96 12.58 -29.94
CA GLY A 104 3.95 13.40 -28.72
C GLY A 104 2.54 13.61 -28.11
N GLU A 105 1.50 13.72 -28.95
CA GLU A 105 0.10 13.81 -28.52
C GLU A 105 -0.38 12.52 -27.83
N VAL A 106 -0.06 11.36 -28.41
CA VAL A 106 -0.41 10.04 -27.87
C VAL A 106 0.32 9.78 -26.56
N VAL A 107 1.59 10.18 -26.46
CA VAL A 107 2.40 10.10 -25.24
C VAL A 107 1.77 10.92 -24.12
N SER A 108 1.35 12.15 -24.40
CA SER A 108 0.78 13.07 -23.39
C SER A 108 -0.58 12.59 -22.88
N VAL A 109 -1.48 12.20 -23.79
CA VAL A 109 -2.81 11.66 -23.42
C VAL A 109 -2.67 10.31 -22.72
N GLY A 110 -1.79 9.43 -23.22
CA GLY A 110 -1.49 8.15 -22.59
C GLY A 110 -0.96 8.32 -21.17
N PHE A 111 -0.06 9.26 -20.94
CA PHE A 111 0.46 9.54 -19.60
C PHE A 111 -0.64 9.96 -18.62
N LEU A 112 -1.57 10.83 -19.03
CA LEU A 112 -2.70 11.23 -18.19
C LEU A 112 -3.63 10.06 -17.86
N ILE A 113 -3.94 9.22 -18.85
CA ILE A 113 -4.71 7.98 -18.63
C ILE A 113 -3.98 7.05 -17.67
N SER A 114 -2.66 6.93 -17.81
CA SER A 114 -1.81 6.11 -16.93
C SER A 114 -1.84 6.59 -15.49
N MET A 115 -1.81 7.91 -15.28
CA MET A 115 -1.81 8.51 -13.95
C MET A 115 -3.17 8.32 -13.29
N TRP A 116 -4.25 8.47 -14.06
CA TRP A 116 -5.60 8.17 -13.56
C TRP A 116 -5.77 6.69 -13.21
N ALA A 117 -5.42 5.77 -14.11
CA ALA A 117 -5.51 4.33 -13.88
C ALA A 117 -4.60 3.88 -12.73
N GLY A 118 -3.36 4.37 -12.68
CA GLY A 118 -2.40 4.06 -11.63
C GLY A 118 -2.85 4.57 -10.26
N SER A 119 -3.41 5.78 -10.19
CA SER A 119 -4.03 6.28 -8.95
C SER A 119 -5.25 5.46 -8.53
N SER A 120 -6.01 4.88 -9.47
CA SER A 120 -7.09 3.93 -9.18
C SER A 120 -6.59 2.59 -8.65
N ALA A 121 -5.46 2.09 -9.14
CA ALA A 121 -4.83 0.89 -8.59
C ALA A 121 -4.43 1.13 -7.13
N ILE A 122 -3.76 2.25 -6.84
CA ILE A 122 -3.39 2.63 -5.47
C ILE A 122 -4.64 2.88 -4.60
N SER A 123 -5.70 3.46 -5.16
CA SER A 123 -6.98 3.63 -4.45
C SER A 123 -7.51 2.27 -4.02
N ALA A 124 -7.56 1.27 -4.91
CA ALA A 124 -8.04 -0.07 -4.57
C ALA A 124 -7.24 -0.71 -3.42
N TYR A 125 -5.91 -0.55 -3.39
CA TYR A 125 -5.10 -1.02 -2.26
C TYR A 125 -5.39 -0.27 -0.95
N VAL A 126 -5.55 1.05 -1.02
CA VAL A 126 -5.83 1.88 0.17
C VAL A 126 -7.23 1.59 0.72
N ASP A 127 -8.21 1.50 -0.16
CA ASP A 127 -9.62 1.25 0.15
C ASP A 127 -9.75 -0.11 0.85
N ALA A 128 -9.17 -1.17 0.26
CA ALA A 128 -9.14 -2.51 0.85
C ALA A 128 -8.50 -2.55 2.25
N VAL A 129 -7.37 -1.86 2.45
CA VAL A 129 -6.71 -1.81 3.77
C VAL A 129 -7.56 -1.07 4.80
N VAL A 130 -8.26 -0.02 4.37
CA VAL A 130 -9.15 0.77 5.22
C VAL A 130 -10.43 0.00 5.56
N GLU A 131 -10.98 -0.75 4.61
CA GLU A 131 -12.15 -1.62 4.74
C GLU A 131 -11.87 -2.78 5.70
N ALA A 132 -10.75 -3.50 5.52
CA ALA A 132 -10.31 -4.57 6.42
C ALA A 132 -10.27 -4.17 7.91
N HIS A 133 -9.95 -2.89 8.18
CA HIS A 133 -9.84 -2.33 9.52
C HIS A 133 -11.09 -1.57 9.98
N ASP A 134 -12.20 -1.64 9.24
CA ASP A 134 -13.47 -0.96 9.53
C ASP A 134 -13.33 0.57 9.65
N GLN A 135 -12.40 1.17 8.88
CA GLN A 135 -12.07 2.60 8.93
C GLN A 135 -12.65 3.41 7.76
N THR A 136 -13.47 2.80 6.89
CA THR A 136 -14.07 3.45 5.70
C THR A 136 -14.73 4.79 5.99
N PRO A 137 -15.51 4.97 7.09
CA PRO A 137 -16.17 6.24 7.39
C PRO A 137 -15.23 7.39 7.79
N LEU A 138 -13.96 7.10 8.10
CA LEU A 138 -13.03 8.08 8.67
C LEU A 138 -12.44 9.04 7.62
N ARG A 139 -12.53 8.72 6.33
CA ARG A 139 -11.98 9.54 5.25
C ARG A 139 -13.06 9.83 4.20
N HIS A 140 -13.30 11.12 3.95
CA HIS A 140 -14.21 11.54 2.88
C HIS A 140 -13.73 11.02 1.51
N PRO A 141 -14.60 10.48 0.63
CA PRO A 141 -14.20 9.84 -0.63
C PRO A 141 -13.31 10.71 -1.52
N VAL A 142 -13.60 12.01 -1.64
CA VAL A 142 -12.77 12.96 -2.40
C VAL A 142 -11.35 13.07 -1.84
N ARG A 143 -11.20 13.10 -0.50
CA ARG A 143 -9.89 13.15 0.15
C ARG A 143 -9.12 11.85 -0.04
N GLN A 144 -9.82 10.72 -0.03
CA GLN A 144 -9.25 9.40 -0.31
C GLN A 144 -8.71 9.32 -1.74
N ARG A 145 -9.45 9.84 -2.71
CA ARG A 145 -9.00 9.90 -4.10
C ARG A 145 -7.76 10.78 -4.29
N LEU A 146 -7.75 11.98 -3.71
CA LEU A 146 -6.57 12.87 -3.75
C LEU A 146 -5.36 12.26 -3.04
N PHE A 147 -5.60 11.57 -1.93
CA PHE A 147 -4.56 10.87 -1.18
C PHE A 147 -3.95 9.73 -2.00
N ALA A 148 -4.78 8.91 -2.65
CA ALA A 148 -4.29 7.83 -3.52
C ALA A 148 -3.51 8.37 -4.72
N LEU A 149 -3.93 9.50 -5.30
CA LEU A 149 -3.17 10.19 -6.35
C LEU A 149 -1.81 10.68 -5.85
N PHE A 150 -1.77 11.31 -4.66
CA PHE A 150 -0.52 11.73 -4.03
C PHE A 150 0.41 10.54 -3.76
N LEU A 151 -0.12 9.46 -3.18
CA LEU A 151 0.64 8.25 -2.89
C LEU A 151 1.18 7.61 -4.18
N TYR A 152 0.37 7.58 -5.25
CA TYR A 152 0.81 7.12 -6.57
C TYR A 152 1.98 7.96 -7.10
N MET A 153 1.91 9.29 -7.01
CA MET A 153 3.01 10.17 -7.45
C MET A 153 4.28 9.95 -6.64
N VAL A 154 4.18 9.80 -5.31
CA VAL A 154 5.33 9.52 -4.45
C VAL A 154 5.95 8.17 -4.77
N MET A 155 5.13 7.13 -4.95
CA MET A 155 5.61 5.79 -5.33
C MET A 155 6.25 5.80 -6.72
N LEU A 156 5.67 6.52 -7.68
CA LEU A 156 6.22 6.64 -9.03
C LEU A 156 7.61 7.30 -8.99
N VAL A 157 7.74 8.44 -8.30
CA VAL A 157 9.04 9.13 -8.13
C VAL A 157 10.03 8.22 -7.39
N PHE A 158 9.59 7.54 -6.33
CA PHE A 158 10.44 6.59 -5.60
C PHE A 158 10.95 5.48 -6.52
N VAL A 159 10.10 4.87 -7.34
CA VAL A 159 10.50 3.82 -8.29
C VAL A 159 11.49 4.36 -9.32
N VAL A 160 11.24 5.55 -9.89
CA VAL A 160 12.14 6.19 -10.87
C VAL A 160 13.52 6.46 -10.28
N VAL A 161 13.60 6.91 -9.01
CA VAL A 161 14.86 7.22 -8.33
C VAL A 161 15.55 5.96 -7.79
N ALA A 162 14.80 5.02 -7.24
CA ALA A 162 15.32 3.80 -6.63
C ALA A 162 15.82 2.80 -7.68
N ALA A 163 15.20 2.73 -8.87
CA ALA A 163 15.57 1.77 -9.91
C ALA A 163 17.05 1.91 -10.35
N PRO A 164 17.58 3.10 -10.70
CA PRO A 164 19.00 3.27 -10.98
C PRO A 164 19.89 2.88 -9.79
N VAL A 165 19.51 3.24 -8.56
CA VAL A 165 20.29 2.93 -7.34
C VAL A 165 20.36 1.42 -7.09
N LEU A 166 19.25 0.70 -7.26
CA LEU A 166 19.20 -0.76 -7.08
C LEU A 166 20.01 -1.52 -8.15
N VAL A 167 20.14 -0.95 -9.35
CA VAL A 167 20.82 -1.58 -10.48
C VAL A 167 22.31 -1.27 -10.49
N VAL A 168 22.65 0.00 -10.28
CA VAL A 168 24.03 0.49 -10.30
C VAL A 168 24.71 0.26 -8.96
N GLY A 169 23.97 0.37 -7.86
CA GLY A 169 24.47 0.21 -6.49
C GLY A 169 25.29 -1.07 -6.30
N PRO A 170 24.76 -2.27 -6.61
CA PRO A 170 25.53 -3.50 -6.46
C PRO A 170 26.80 -3.54 -7.33
N ARG A 171 26.77 -3.01 -8.56
CA ARG A 171 27.93 -2.98 -9.46
C ARG A 171 29.02 -2.02 -8.96
N LYS A 172 28.66 -0.79 -8.60
CA LYS A 172 29.59 0.22 -8.03
C LYS A 172 30.16 -0.19 -6.68
N VAL A 173 29.35 -0.83 -5.84
CA VAL A 173 29.77 -1.36 -4.54
C VAL A 173 30.73 -2.54 -4.74
N SER A 174 30.52 -3.39 -5.75
CA SER A 174 31.46 -4.48 -6.07
C SER A 174 32.82 -4.03 -6.58
N GLU A 175 32.95 -2.81 -7.13
CA GLU A 175 34.24 -2.23 -7.56
C GLU A 175 35.13 -1.81 -6.38
N HIS A 176 34.55 -1.58 -5.19
CA HIS A 176 35.25 -1.03 -4.02
C HIS A 176 35.38 -2.04 -2.88
N ILE A 177 34.93 -3.28 -3.07
CA ILE A 177 34.89 -4.30 -2.03
C ILE A 177 35.70 -5.53 -2.46
N PRO A 178 36.59 -6.07 -1.60
CA PRO A 178 37.40 -7.24 -1.91
C PRO A 178 36.57 -8.49 -2.27
N TYR A 179 37.13 -9.35 -3.12
CA TYR A 179 36.48 -10.50 -3.77
C TYR A 179 35.68 -11.44 -2.84
N ASP A 180 36.00 -11.52 -1.55
CA ASP A 180 35.28 -12.35 -0.57
C ASP A 180 33.87 -11.84 -0.22
N LEU A 181 33.57 -10.55 -0.39
CA LEU A 181 32.23 -10.00 -0.12
C LEU A 181 31.29 -10.05 -1.33
N ALA A 182 31.78 -10.42 -2.51
CA ALA A 182 30.94 -10.59 -3.71
C ALA A 182 29.87 -11.69 -3.49
N ASN A 183 30.20 -12.71 -2.69
CA ASN A 183 29.25 -13.71 -2.25
C ASN A 183 28.19 -13.13 -1.30
N VAL A 184 28.58 -12.27 -0.35
CA VAL A 184 27.63 -11.61 0.56
C VAL A 184 26.64 -10.73 -0.20
N LEU A 185 27.09 -10.03 -1.25
CA LEU A 185 26.22 -9.21 -2.09
C LEU A 185 25.24 -10.08 -2.91
N ARG A 186 25.71 -11.22 -3.43
CA ARG A 186 24.89 -12.19 -4.18
C ARG A 186 23.87 -12.93 -3.31
N TYR A 187 24.25 -13.35 -2.10
CA TYR A 187 23.37 -14.03 -1.15
C TYR A 187 22.49 -13.06 -0.36
N GLY A 188 22.95 -11.83 -0.12
CA GLY A 188 22.21 -10.77 0.57
C GLY A 188 21.13 -10.09 -0.28
N TYR A 189 21.22 -10.19 -1.61
CA TYR A 189 20.26 -9.58 -2.54
C TYR A 189 18.82 -10.08 -2.32
N TYR A 190 18.60 -11.39 -2.32
CA TYR A 190 17.23 -11.94 -2.14
C TYR A 190 16.63 -11.62 -0.77
N PRO A 191 17.34 -11.79 0.37
CA PRO A 191 16.87 -11.32 1.67
C PRO A 191 16.59 -9.82 1.71
N ALA A 192 17.43 -8.99 1.07
CA ALA A 192 17.21 -7.55 0.99
C ALA A 192 15.95 -7.20 0.19
N LEU A 193 15.65 -7.93 -0.89
CA LEU A 193 14.39 -7.78 -1.64
C LEU A 193 13.18 -8.16 -0.81
N ILE A 194 13.23 -9.29 -0.10
CA ILE A 194 12.15 -9.73 0.78
C ILE A 194 11.94 -8.70 1.91
N LEU A 195 13.01 -8.20 2.49
CA LEU A 195 12.96 -7.16 3.51
C LEU A 195 12.39 -5.86 2.95
N GLY A 196 12.81 -5.45 1.75
CA GLY A 196 12.29 -4.28 1.06
C GLY A 196 10.80 -4.39 0.76
N LEU A 197 10.34 -5.55 0.30
CA LEU A 197 8.92 -5.85 0.09
C LEU A 197 8.15 -5.78 1.40
N LEU A 198 8.65 -6.41 2.47
CA LEU A 198 8.03 -6.39 3.79
C LEU A 198 7.92 -4.95 4.33
N VAL A 199 9.00 -4.16 4.23
CA VAL A 199 8.99 -2.74 4.63
C VAL A 199 8.01 -1.95 3.79
N GLY A 200 7.97 -2.16 2.48
CA GLY A 200 7.02 -1.52 1.57
C GLY A 200 5.56 -1.79 1.96
N VAL A 201 5.22 -3.05 2.26
CA VAL A 201 3.87 -3.42 2.71
C VAL A 201 3.54 -2.83 4.09
N VAL A 202 4.48 -2.81 5.03
CA VAL A 202 4.29 -2.15 6.33
C VAL A 202 4.03 -0.65 6.17
N ILE A 203 4.79 0.02 5.28
CA ILE A 203 4.59 1.44 4.97
C ILE A 203 3.20 1.63 4.35
N LEU A 204 2.80 0.80 3.38
CA LEU A 204 1.48 0.85 2.76
C LEU A 204 0.38 0.75 3.82
N TYR A 205 0.41 -0.26 4.70
CA TYR A 205 -0.60 -0.42 5.75
C TYR A 205 -0.64 0.77 6.71
N ARG A 206 0.52 1.30 7.07
CA ARG A 206 0.61 2.43 8.00
C ARG A 206 0.11 3.74 7.38
N VAL A 207 0.38 3.95 6.10
CA VAL A 207 0.05 5.18 5.38
C VAL A 207 -1.41 5.15 4.90
N ALA A 208 -1.93 3.98 4.52
CA ALA A 208 -3.31 3.82 4.08
C ALA A 208 -4.32 4.20 5.19
N LEU A 209 -4.11 3.69 6.41
CA LEU A 209 -5.02 3.85 7.54
C LEU A 209 -5.10 5.31 8.06
N PRO A 210 -6.30 5.92 8.10
CA PRO A 210 -6.53 7.20 8.77
C PRO A 210 -6.11 7.21 10.24
N GLU A 211 -6.40 6.12 10.96
CA GLU A 211 -5.96 5.89 12.34
C GLU A 211 -4.99 4.70 12.37
N PRO A 212 -3.68 4.95 12.18
CA PRO A 212 -2.71 3.88 12.00
C PRO A 212 -2.45 3.11 13.30
N LEU A 213 -2.38 1.79 13.15
CA LEU A 213 -1.95 0.87 14.19
C LEU A 213 -0.44 1.03 14.51
N PRO A 214 0.01 0.61 15.70
CA PRO A 214 1.44 0.52 16.00
C PRO A 214 2.18 -0.35 14.99
N THR A 215 3.38 0.06 14.55
CA THR A 215 4.11 -0.61 13.44
C THR A 215 4.31 -2.10 13.68
N HIS A 216 4.60 -2.50 14.92
CA HIS A 216 4.84 -3.90 15.28
C HIS A 216 3.62 -4.79 15.02
N ARG A 217 2.39 -4.24 15.00
CA ARG A 217 1.18 -5.00 14.67
C ARG A 217 1.05 -5.24 13.18
N LEU A 218 1.46 -4.26 12.37
CA LEU A 218 1.36 -4.33 10.91
C LEU A 218 2.33 -5.34 10.29
N ILE A 219 3.40 -5.71 11.02
CA ILE A 219 4.42 -6.66 10.57
C ILE A 219 3.82 -8.05 10.34
N PHE A 220 2.87 -8.50 11.14
CA PHE A 220 2.30 -9.86 11.01
C PHE A 220 1.58 -10.04 9.67
N GLY A 221 0.69 -9.10 9.34
CA GLY A 221 0.03 -9.03 8.04
C GLY A 221 1.02 -8.84 6.91
N ALA A 222 2.05 -8.00 7.08
CA ALA A 222 3.05 -7.78 6.04
C ALA A 222 3.88 -9.04 5.74
N VAL A 223 4.19 -9.84 6.77
CA VAL A 223 4.84 -11.14 6.62
C VAL A 223 3.92 -12.11 5.87
N LEU A 224 2.63 -12.17 6.23
CA LEU A 224 1.66 -13.02 5.52
C LEU A 224 1.53 -12.60 4.05
N ALA A 225 1.34 -11.31 3.79
CA ALA A 225 1.24 -10.75 2.44
C ALA A 225 2.50 -11.08 1.63
N THR A 226 3.69 -10.85 2.20
CA THR A 226 4.95 -11.17 1.53
C THR A 226 5.06 -12.66 1.23
N ALA A 227 4.70 -13.54 2.16
CA ALA A 227 4.73 -14.99 1.95
C ALA A 227 3.77 -15.43 0.84
N VAL A 228 2.52 -14.97 0.87
CA VAL A 228 1.50 -15.30 -0.14
C VAL A 228 1.89 -14.76 -1.51
N PHE A 229 2.43 -13.54 -1.57
CA PHE A 229 2.94 -12.95 -2.81
C PHE A 229 4.08 -13.77 -3.42
N LEU A 230 5.04 -14.23 -2.60
CA LEU A 230 6.15 -15.06 -3.07
C LEU A 230 5.66 -16.43 -3.56
N ILE A 231 4.73 -17.06 -2.83
CA ILE A 231 4.10 -18.33 -3.24
C ILE A 231 3.36 -18.15 -4.56
N ALA A 232 2.56 -17.09 -4.69
CA ALA A 232 1.83 -16.80 -5.92
C ALA A 232 2.77 -16.50 -7.10
N THR A 233 3.86 -15.78 -6.87
CA THR A 233 4.88 -15.50 -7.89
C THR A 233 5.55 -16.80 -8.37
N LEU A 234 5.85 -17.72 -7.44
CA LEU A 234 6.40 -19.03 -7.78
C LEU A 234 5.38 -19.88 -8.54
N GLY A 235 4.12 -19.90 -8.09
CA GLY A 235 3.02 -20.60 -8.74
C GLY A 235 2.78 -20.11 -10.16
N LEU A 236 2.73 -18.78 -10.35
CA LEU A 236 2.61 -18.15 -11.66
C LEU A 236 3.78 -18.54 -12.57
N ARG A 237 5.01 -18.57 -12.05
CA ARG A 237 6.18 -19.04 -12.83
C ARG A 237 6.04 -20.49 -13.28
N VAL A 238 5.47 -21.37 -12.45
CA VAL A 238 5.22 -22.77 -12.83
C VAL A 238 4.13 -22.84 -13.89
N TYR A 239 3.03 -22.11 -13.70
CA TYR A 239 1.92 -22.03 -14.65
C TYR A 239 2.38 -21.54 -16.03
N LEU A 240 3.17 -20.47 -16.09
CA LEU A 240 3.67 -19.92 -17.35
C LEU A 240 4.65 -20.87 -18.05
N ARG A 241 5.51 -21.57 -17.30
CA ARG A 241 6.40 -22.60 -17.89
C ARG A 241 5.60 -23.78 -18.46
N TRP A 242 4.53 -24.15 -17.78
CA TRP A 242 3.65 -25.21 -18.26
C TRP A 242 2.92 -24.81 -19.54
N ILE A 243 2.29 -23.64 -19.58
CA ILE A 243 1.50 -23.19 -20.75
C ILE A 243 2.38 -22.91 -21.99
N THR A 244 3.61 -22.46 -21.78
CA THR A 244 4.59 -22.26 -22.87
C THR A 244 5.11 -23.59 -23.42
N SER A 245 5.16 -24.64 -22.60
CA SER A 245 5.60 -25.99 -23.02
C SER A 245 4.57 -26.75 -23.86
N THR A 246 3.27 -26.41 -23.76
CA THR A 246 2.18 -27.09 -24.48
C THR A 246 1.99 -26.61 -25.93
N GLY A 247 2.83 -25.68 -26.41
CA GLY A 247 2.69 -25.06 -27.73
C GLY A 247 1.70 -23.88 -27.68
N TYR A 248 2.16 -22.71 -28.15
CA TYR A 248 1.52 -21.39 -28.02
C TYR A 248 0.12 -21.27 -28.64
N THR A 249 -0.92 -21.88 -28.06
CA THR A 249 -2.31 -21.66 -28.51
C THR A 249 -2.83 -20.27 -28.11
N TYR A 250 -2.21 -19.63 -27.12
CA TYR A 250 -2.60 -18.32 -26.56
C TYR A 250 -1.54 -17.22 -26.78
N GLY A 251 -0.65 -17.37 -27.77
CA GLY A 251 0.60 -16.59 -27.94
C GLY A 251 0.53 -15.11 -27.58
N ALA A 252 -0.31 -14.32 -28.26
CA ALA A 252 -0.40 -12.87 -28.01
C ALA A 252 -1.12 -12.50 -26.69
N LEU A 253 -1.94 -13.39 -26.13
CA LEU A 253 -2.71 -13.16 -24.91
C LEU A 253 -1.99 -13.65 -23.64
N ALA A 254 -1.01 -14.53 -23.77
CA ALA A 254 -0.27 -15.10 -22.64
C ALA A 254 0.34 -14.00 -21.75
N THR A 255 0.91 -13.00 -22.41
CA THR A 255 1.55 -11.82 -21.80
C THR A 255 0.59 -10.99 -20.93
N PRO A 256 -0.52 -10.43 -21.47
CA PRO A 256 -1.47 -9.69 -20.62
C PRO A 256 -2.12 -10.54 -19.53
N ILE A 257 -2.42 -11.82 -19.82
CA ILE A 257 -3.00 -12.73 -18.82
C ILE A 257 -2.02 -12.96 -17.67
N ALA A 258 -0.75 -13.20 -17.96
CA ALA A 258 0.30 -13.36 -16.95
C ALA A 258 0.40 -12.13 -16.05
N PHE A 259 0.38 -10.94 -16.64
CA PHE A 259 0.42 -9.69 -15.90
C PHE A 259 -0.82 -9.50 -15.01
N LEU A 260 -2.03 -9.75 -15.55
CA LEU A 260 -3.27 -9.64 -14.79
C LEU A 260 -3.28 -10.60 -13.60
N LEU A 261 -2.86 -11.85 -13.79
CA LEU A 261 -2.74 -12.82 -12.69
C LEU A 261 -1.71 -12.37 -11.66
N PHE A 262 -0.56 -11.86 -12.09
CA PHE A 262 0.45 -11.31 -11.19
C PHE A 262 -0.09 -10.16 -10.34
N ALA A 263 -0.73 -9.18 -10.98
CA ALA A 263 -1.29 -8.02 -10.30
C ALA A 263 -2.46 -8.40 -9.39
N PHE A 264 -3.32 -9.33 -9.83
CA PHE A 264 -4.39 -9.92 -9.02
C PHE A 264 -3.84 -10.56 -7.75
N PHE A 265 -2.86 -11.46 -7.85
CA PHE A 265 -2.27 -12.11 -6.68
C PHE A 265 -1.48 -11.14 -5.80
N GLY A 266 -0.93 -10.07 -6.38
CA GLY A 266 -0.38 -8.94 -5.63
C GLY A 266 -1.42 -8.23 -4.77
N GLY A 267 -2.58 -7.89 -5.36
CA GLY A 267 -3.78 -7.43 -4.67
C GLY A 267 -4.17 -8.34 -3.51
N PHE A 268 -4.41 -9.59 -3.85
CA PHE A 268 -4.87 -10.64 -2.93
C PHE A 268 -3.94 -10.81 -1.73
N ALA A 269 -2.63 -10.85 -1.96
CA ALA A 269 -1.65 -10.98 -0.90
C ALA A 269 -1.70 -9.80 0.10
N VAL A 270 -1.79 -8.56 -0.42
CA VAL A 270 -1.86 -7.35 0.41
C VAL A 270 -3.17 -7.29 1.20
N MET A 271 -4.32 -7.62 0.58
CA MET A 271 -5.62 -7.67 1.24
C MET A 271 -5.64 -8.71 2.35
N LEU A 272 -5.21 -9.94 2.07
CA LEU A 272 -5.18 -11.02 3.06
C LEU A 272 -4.28 -10.68 4.27
N GLY A 273 -3.17 -9.98 4.03
CA GLY A 273 -2.33 -9.47 5.12
C GLY A 273 -2.99 -8.35 5.92
N ALA A 274 -3.78 -7.48 5.28
CA ALA A 274 -4.53 -6.43 5.97
C ALA A 274 -5.61 -7.04 6.88
N GLU A 275 -6.32 -8.07 6.40
CA GLU A 275 -7.29 -8.82 7.19
C GLU A 275 -6.66 -9.51 8.39
N LEU A 276 -5.47 -10.09 8.24
CA LEU A 276 -4.76 -10.68 9.37
C LEU A 276 -4.44 -9.61 10.42
N ASN A 277 -3.99 -8.43 10.00
CA ASN A 277 -3.70 -7.33 10.92
C ASN A 277 -4.97 -6.89 11.67
N ALA A 278 -6.09 -6.77 10.97
CA ALA A 278 -7.38 -6.42 11.57
C ALA A 278 -7.86 -7.50 12.56
N ALA A 279 -7.83 -8.77 12.17
CA ALA A 279 -8.21 -9.89 13.03
C ALA A 279 -7.32 -9.98 14.30
N ILE A 280 -6.02 -9.70 14.18
CA ILE A 280 -5.11 -9.63 15.34
C ILE A 280 -5.47 -8.47 16.25
N GLN A 281 -5.83 -7.31 15.68
CA GLN A 281 -6.21 -6.13 16.45
C GLN A 281 -7.55 -6.32 17.18
N GLU A 282 -8.49 -7.05 16.60
CA GLU A 282 -9.77 -7.38 17.23
C GLU A 282 -9.62 -8.38 18.39
N GLU A 283 -8.84 -9.45 18.20
CA GLU A 283 -8.64 -10.48 19.24
C GLU A 283 -7.69 -9.97 20.35
N PHE A 284 -6.67 -9.19 20.00
CA PHE A 284 -5.64 -8.70 20.92
C PHE A 284 -5.42 -7.19 20.76
N PRO A 285 -6.36 -6.34 21.22
CA PRO A 285 -6.32 -4.90 20.99
C PRO A 285 -5.04 -4.27 21.55
N ALA A 286 -4.28 -3.61 20.68
CA ALA A 286 -3.10 -2.87 21.10
C ALA A 286 -3.49 -1.61 21.90
N PRO A 287 -2.71 -1.21 22.92
CA PRO A 287 -2.90 0.07 23.60
C PRO A 287 -2.85 1.23 22.61
N LYS A 288 -3.73 2.22 22.78
CA LYS A 288 -3.79 3.40 21.90
C LYS A 288 -2.43 4.11 21.86
N THR A 289 -1.92 4.34 20.65
CA THR A 289 -0.63 5.00 20.40
C THR A 289 -0.53 6.35 21.12
N HIS A 290 0.65 6.74 21.61
CA HIS A 290 0.87 7.99 22.36
C HIS A 290 0.36 9.25 21.62
N ALA A 291 0.45 9.26 20.29
CA ALA A 291 -0.07 10.32 19.43
C ALA A 291 -1.60 10.48 19.52
N HIS A 292 -2.34 9.38 19.70
CA HIS A 292 -3.79 9.40 19.87
C HIS A 292 -4.19 9.97 21.24
N ARG A 293 -3.41 9.67 22.29
CA ARG A 293 -3.59 10.29 23.62
C ARG A 293 -3.33 11.80 23.56
N LEU A 294 -2.28 12.23 22.87
CA LEU A 294 -1.95 13.64 22.70
C LEU A 294 -3.03 14.39 21.90
N ARG A 295 -3.49 13.81 20.78
CA ARG A 295 -4.55 14.40 19.96
C ARG A 295 -5.87 14.54 20.71
N LYS A 296 -6.32 13.49 21.42
CA LYS A 296 -7.52 13.59 22.27
C LYS A 296 -7.38 14.60 23.39
N TRP A 297 -6.19 14.69 23.99
CA TRP A 297 -5.92 15.71 25.01
C TRP A 297 -5.98 17.12 24.43
N LEU A 298 -5.45 17.35 23.22
CA LEU A 298 -5.55 18.63 22.51
C LEU A 298 -7.01 18.96 22.14
N GLU A 299 -7.75 18.00 21.58
CA GLU A 299 -9.15 18.16 21.21
C GLU A 299 -10.03 18.48 22.44
N ALA A 300 -9.80 17.79 23.56
CA ALA A 300 -10.46 18.08 24.85
C ALA A 300 -10.14 19.50 25.34
N ARG A 301 -8.88 19.95 25.19
CA ARG A 301 -8.47 21.29 25.62
C ARG A 301 -9.07 22.39 24.74
N VAL A 302 -9.19 22.14 23.43
CA VAL A 302 -9.86 23.05 22.49
C VAL A 302 -11.37 23.11 22.73
N THR A 303 -12.03 21.99 23.07
CA THR A 303 -13.46 21.99 23.43
C THR A 303 -13.73 22.73 24.72
N VAL A 304 -12.84 22.62 25.73
CA VAL A 304 -12.93 23.39 26.98
C VAL A 304 -12.80 24.90 26.71
N LEU A 305 -11.89 25.31 25.82
CA LEU A 305 -11.71 26.73 25.44
C LEU A 305 -12.86 27.29 24.59
N LYS A 306 -13.57 26.44 23.85
CA LYS A 306 -14.74 26.82 23.04
C LYS A 306 -16.05 26.87 23.81
N ARG A 307 -16.08 26.46 25.08
CA ARG A 307 -17.29 26.52 25.91
C ARG A 307 -17.57 27.98 26.23
N PRO A 308 -18.73 28.56 25.85
CA PRO A 308 -19.08 29.91 26.25
C PRO A 308 -19.06 29.97 27.78
N ALA A 309 -18.48 31.03 28.36
CA ALA A 309 -18.52 31.25 29.79
C ALA A 309 -19.97 31.11 30.26
N ALA A 310 -20.23 30.14 31.13
CA ALA A 310 -21.56 29.96 31.70
C ALA A 310 -21.97 31.27 32.38
N SER A 311 -23.14 31.79 32.01
CA SER A 311 -23.72 32.99 32.62
C SER A 311 -23.77 32.80 34.15
N PRO A 312 -23.49 33.84 34.95
CA PRO A 312 -23.56 33.75 36.41
C PRO A 312 -24.96 33.28 36.84
N PRO A 313 -25.09 32.50 37.93
CA PRO A 313 -26.39 32.09 38.42
C PRO A 313 -27.21 33.33 38.80
N GLU A 314 -28.45 33.41 38.30
CA GLU A 314 -29.41 34.44 38.72
C GLU A 314 -29.62 34.36 40.24
N PRO A 315 -29.63 35.50 40.95
CA PRO A 315 -29.93 35.52 42.37
C PRO A 315 -31.37 35.06 42.58
N GLY A 316 -31.53 33.94 43.31
CA GLY A 316 -32.84 33.39 43.68
C GLY A 316 -33.68 34.37 44.52
N PRO A 317 -35.00 34.20 44.54
CA PRO A 317 -35.91 35.15 45.17
C PRO A 317 -35.65 35.24 46.68
N ALA A 318 -35.56 36.47 47.18
CA ALA A 318 -35.38 36.76 48.60
C ALA A 318 -36.57 36.23 49.42
N ASP A 319 -36.28 35.49 50.48
CA ASP A 319 -37.24 35.09 51.51
C ASP A 319 -37.94 36.31 52.11
N SER A 320 -39.19 36.54 51.74
CA SER A 320 -40.09 37.41 52.48
C SER A 320 -40.61 36.65 53.70
N ALA A 321 -39.85 36.71 54.79
CA ALA A 321 -40.32 36.34 56.12
C ALA A 321 -41.41 37.32 56.59
N THR A 322 -42.67 36.93 56.40
CA THR A 322 -43.82 37.66 56.95
C THR A 322 -43.95 37.33 58.45
N LEU A 323 -43.74 38.35 59.27
CA LEU A 323 -44.08 38.43 60.69
C LEU A 323 -45.60 38.25 60.93
N THR A 324 -45.94 37.99 62.20
CA THR A 324 -47.26 37.95 62.90
C THR A 324 -47.83 36.54 63.10
N ALA A 325 -48.31 36.09 64.26
CA ALA A 325 -48.71 36.75 65.50
C ALA A 325 -48.54 35.80 66.72
N GLY A 326 -48.47 36.38 67.93
CA GLY A 326 -48.23 35.72 69.22
C GLY A 326 -49.43 34.98 69.85
N PRO A 327 -49.28 34.47 71.09
CA PRO A 327 -50.08 33.38 71.63
C PRO A 327 -51.29 33.85 72.46
N SER A 328 -52.36 33.06 72.48
CA SER A 328 -53.43 33.18 73.48
C SER A 328 -54.03 31.82 73.86
N ARG A 329 -53.83 31.45 75.12
CA ARG A 329 -54.69 30.59 75.97
C ARG A 329 -55.08 31.46 77.19
N PRO A 330 -56.03 31.10 78.08
CA PRO A 330 -57.06 30.04 78.06
C PRO A 330 -58.48 30.54 78.49
N THR A 331 -59.49 29.66 78.40
CA THR A 331 -60.50 29.37 79.46
C THR A 331 -61.05 27.98 79.21
#